data_AF-A0A7C6NI80-F1
#
_entry.id   AF-A0A7C6NI80-F1
#
_cell.length_a   1.000
_cell.length_b   1.000
_cell.length_c   1.000
_cell.angle_alpha   90.00
_cell.angle_beta   90.00
_cell.angle_gamma   90.00
#
_symmetry.space_group_name_H-M   'P 1'
#
loop_
_entity.id
_entity.type
_entity.pdbx_description
1 polymer ?
#
loop_
_entity_poly.entity_id
_entity_poly.type
_entity_poly.pdbx_seq_one_letter_code
_entity_poly.pdbx_strand_id
1 'polypeptide(L)'
;MQENKDLFFVEEKRSLIKNYNFKGAKKKRPFFPFFIIFLFVAFFFLYFYTIKNRVDIVIADYTEVVDGFRAEGLIIREETVYTAPEAGYVKLLAREGKRVAYGEEIARLNNRTIYNHHAGLLSYAVDGLEEVLTFSSINNMTVDKYRSYKRNFKQNFNNDYIRKGQALFRIINNNNMYLIIPCDKEEIRRYRLMETVFIEIDEPDNKLVEANIIDIKIEDEQGLLVVRLNLFLEEWLNTRRVNFHFIKNIYRGIAIPRKAIFTTTAGEGVLVYDPLRNTYNFVQIRVLNGNRDLVIVEGVDLGDNIVTNPADLDYGRKGV
;
A
#
# COMPACT_ATOMS: atom_id res chain seq x y z
N MET A 1 -22.94 -99.41 -30.31
CA MET A 1 -22.80 -98.46 -31.43
C MET A 1 -23.67 -97.24 -31.12
N GLN A 2 -23.33 -96.20 -30.36
CA GLN A 2 -22.08 -95.58 -29.94
C GLN A 2 -21.08 -95.35 -31.06
N GLU A 3 -21.42 -94.39 -31.92
CA GLU A 3 -20.44 -93.55 -32.60
C GLU A 3 -21.12 -92.25 -33.06
N ASN A 4 -20.43 -91.13 -32.82
CA ASN A 4 -20.52 -89.91 -33.61
C ASN A 4 -21.65 -88.88 -33.34
N LYS A 5 -21.86 -88.49 -32.07
CA LYS A 5 -22.49 -87.18 -31.73
C LYS A 5 -21.53 -86.17 -31.11
N ASP A 6 -20.41 -86.62 -30.52
CA ASP A 6 -19.42 -85.72 -29.91
C ASP A 6 -18.44 -85.10 -30.93
N LEU A 7 -18.26 -85.72 -32.10
CA LEU A 7 -17.38 -85.17 -33.16
C LEU A 7 -18.00 -83.94 -33.83
N PHE A 8 -19.34 -83.90 -33.97
CA PHE A 8 -20.07 -82.74 -34.50
C PHE A 8 -19.93 -81.51 -33.59
N PHE A 9 -19.96 -81.68 -32.27
CA PHE A 9 -19.79 -80.57 -31.33
C PHE A 9 -18.34 -80.05 -31.26
N VAL A 10 -17.35 -80.90 -31.53
CA VAL A 10 -15.93 -80.48 -31.56
C VAL A 10 -15.58 -79.78 -32.88
N GLU A 11 -16.14 -80.18 -34.01
CA GLU A 11 -15.98 -79.49 -35.29
C GLU A 11 -16.71 -78.14 -35.34
N GLU A 12 -17.90 -78.04 -34.74
CA GLU A 12 -18.65 -76.78 -34.65
C GLU A 12 -17.95 -75.78 -33.73
N LYS A 13 -17.37 -76.22 -32.60
CA LYS A 13 -16.52 -75.34 -31.78
C LYS A 13 -15.21 -74.96 -32.47
N ARG A 14 -14.59 -75.86 -33.25
CA ARG A 14 -13.37 -75.53 -34.01
C ARG A 14 -13.65 -74.57 -35.17
N SER A 15 -14.79 -74.65 -35.83
CA SER A 15 -15.18 -73.71 -36.89
C SER A 15 -15.54 -72.32 -36.33
N LEU A 16 -16.14 -72.27 -35.14
CA LEU A 16 -16.42 -71.02 -34.42
C LEU A 16 -15.14 -70.33 -33.89
N ILE A 17 -14.11 -71.10 -33.50
CA ILE A 17 -12.83 -70.56 -33.02
C ILE A 17 -11.90 -70.17 -34.18
N LYS A 18 -11.95 -70.86 -35.33
CA LYS A 18 -11.11 -70.51 -36.52
C LYS A 18 -11.54 -69.23 -37.23
N ASN A 19 -12.78 -68.76 -37.02
CA ASN A 19 -13.31 -67.55 -37.66
C ASN A 19 -13.29 -66.30 -36.77
N TYR A 20 -12.72 -66.36 -35.57
CA TYR A 20 -12.39 -65.16 -34.80
C TYR A 20 -11.05 -64.57 -35.28
N ASN A 21 -11.01 -64.22 -36.56
CA ASN A 21 -10.01 -63.31 -37.08
C ASN A 21 -10.25 -61.95 -36.43
N PHE A 22 -9.37 -61.58 -35.49
CA PHE A 22 -9.24 -60.22 -34.99
C PHE A 22 -8.72 -59.33 -36.13
N LYS A 23 -9.56 -59.07 -37.14
CA LYS A 23 -9.37 -57.92 -38.01
C LYS A 23 -9.59 -56.72 -37.11
N GLY A 24 -8.48 -56.21 -36.56
CA GLY A 24 -8.45 -54.98 -35.80
C GLY A 24 -9.17 -53.91 -36.61
N ALA A 25 -10.42 -53.61 -36.25
CA ALA A 25 -11.08 -52.42 -36.71
C ALA A 25 -10.16 -51.29 -36.28
N LYS A 26 -9.47 -50.65 -37.24
CA LYS A 26 -8.76 -49.40 -36.99
C LYS A 26 -9.78 -48.49 -36.35
N LYS A 27 -9.71 -48.36 -35.03
CA LYS A 27 -10.56 -47.47 -34.24
C LYS A 27 -10.27 -46.09 -34.79
N LYS A 28 -11.10 -45.59 -35.70
CA LYS A 28 -11.07 -44.20 -36.14
C LYS A 28 -11.27 -43.39 -34.87
N ARG A 29 -10.17 -42.95 -34.26
CA ARG A 29 -10.21 -42.06 -33.10
C ARG A 29 -11.03 -40.87 -33.56
N PRO A 30 -12.17 -40.55 -32.92
CA PRO A 30 -12.97 -39.45 -33.42
C PRO A 30 -12.11 -38.21 -33.25
N PHE A 31 -11.93 -37.44 -34.32
CA PHE A 31 -11.22 -36.17 -34.35
C PHE A 31 -11.91 -35.07 -33.50
N PHE A 32 -12.81 -35.48 -32.60
CA PHE A 32 -13.71 -34.68 -31.79
C PHE A 32 -13.03 -33.85 -30.69
N PRO A 33 -11.93 -34.28 -30.01
CA PRO A 33 -11.33 -33.43 -28.98
C PRO A 33 -10.68 -32.17 -29.60
N PHE A 34 -10.11 -32.27 -30.81
CA PHE A 34 -9.55 -31.11 -31.51
C PHE A 34 -10.63 -30.12 -31.95
N PHE A 35 -11.82 -30.61 -32.33
CA PHE A 35 -12.95 -29.75 -32.67
C PHE A 35 -13.51 -29.01 -31.45
N ILE A 36 -13.61 -29.68 -30.28
CA ILE A 36 -14.01 -29.04 -29.03
C ILE A 36 -12.99 -27.99 -28.58
N ILE A 37 -11.69 -28.30 -28.67
CA ILE A 37 -10.62 -27.33 -28.36
C ILE A 37 -10.66 -26.14 -29.34
N PHE A 38 -10.87 -26.39 -30.63
CA PHE A 38 -11.02 -25.33 -31.63
C PHE A 38 -12.24 -24.45 -31.33
N LEU A 39 -13.39 -25.03 -30.99
CA LEU A 39 -14.57 -24.28 -30.57
C LEU A 39 -14.34 -23.49 -29.29
N PHE A 40 -13.62 -24.06 -28.31
CA PHE A 40 -13.25 -23.36 -27.08
C PHE A 40 -12.34 -22.17 -27.37
N VAL A 41 -11.33 -22.34 -28.24
CA VAL A 41 -10.43 -21.26 -28.68
C VAL A 41 -11.19 -20.22 -29.49
N ALA A 42 -12.09 -20.62 -30.40
CA ALA A 42 -12.92 -19.70 -31.18
C ALA A 42 -13.90 -18.92 -30.28
N PHE A 43 -14.51 -19.59 -29.31
CA PHE A 43 -15.36 -18.95 -28.31
C PHE A 43 -14.55 -17.98 -27.44
N PHE A 44 -13.36 -18.38 -26.99
CA PHE A 44 -12.46 -17.50 -26.23
C PHE A 44 -12.04 -16.29 -27.06
N PHE A 45 -11.74 -16.48 -28.35
CA PHE A 45 -11.40 -15.40 -29.27
C PHE A 45 -12.59 -14.45 -29.51
N LEU A 46 -13.80 -14.99 -29.68
CA LEU A 46 -15.02 -14.21 -29.88
C LEU A 46 -15.45 -13.47 -28.61
N TYR A 47 -15.29 -14.10 -27.45
CA TYR A 47 -15.45 -13.51 -26.13
C TYR A 47 -14.46 -12.34 -25.93
N PHE A 48 -13.17 -12.57 -26.21
CA PHE A 48 -12.14 -11.53 -26.11
C PHE A 48 -12.37 -10.39 -27.11
N TYR A 49 -12.80 -10.71 -28.34
CA TYR A 49 -13.18 -9.72 -29.35
C TYR A 49 -14.36 -8.86 -28.90
N THR A 50 -15.37 -9.47 -28.26
CA THR A 50 -16.55 -8.75 -27.75
C THR A 50 -16.22 -7.86 -26.55
N ILE A 51 -15.29 -8.27 -25.70
CA ILE A 51 -14.85 -7.47 -24.54
C ILE A 51 -14.01 -6.26 -24.98
N LYS A 52 -13.10 -6.45 -25.94
CA LYS A 52 -12.19 -5.40 -26.39
C LYS A 52 -12.90 -4.23 -27.09
N ASN A 53 -14.09 -4.45 -27.65
CA ASN A 53 -14.83 -3.43 -28.40
C ASN A 53 -15.93 -2.71 -27.58
N ARG A 54 -15.92 -2.84 -26.25
CA ARG A 54 -16.89 -2.14 -25.39
C ARG A 54 -16.39 -0.74 -25.07
N VAL A 55 -17.27 0.24 -25.17
CA VAL A 55 -16.98 1.62 -24.75
C VAL A 55 -17.23 1.70 -23.25
N ASP A 56 -16.20 2.00 -22.49
CA ASP A 56 -16.25 2.16 -21.04
C ASP A 56 -16.54 3.61 -20.71
N ILE A 57 -17.62 3.85 -19.98
CA ILE A 57 -18.11 5.19 -19.62
C ILE A 57 -18.10 5.35 -18.10
N VAL A 58 -17.62 6.49 -17.62
CA VAL A 58 -17.66 6.91 -16.22
C VAL A 58 -18.31 8.27 -16.14
N ILE A 59 -19.15 8.48 -15.11
CA ILE A 59 -19.79 9.77 -14.87
C ILE A 59 -18.77 10.69 -14.18
N ALA A 60 -18.57 11.89 -14.73
CA ALA A 60 -17.76 12.93 -14.12
C ALA A 60 -18.41 13.36 -12.80
N ASP A 61 -17.65 13.28 -11.71
CA ASP A 61 -18.15 13.55 -10.37
C ASP A 61 -17.24 14.56 -9.65
N TYR A 62 -17.84 15.37 -8.77
CA TYR A 62 -17.09 16.29 -7.92
C TYR A 62 -16.57 15.50 -6.72
N THR A 63 -15.26 15.30 -6.65
CA THR A 63 -14.65 14.46 -5.62
C THR A 63 -13.30 15.00 -5.17
N GLU A 64 -12.76 14.34 -4.15
CA GLU A 64 -11.45 14.57 -3.61
C GLU A 64 -10.47 13.54 -4.17
N VAL A 65 -9.41 14.01 -4.83
CA VAL A 65 -8.31 13.17 -5.34
C VAL A 65 -7.12 13.34 -4.43
N VAL A 66 -6.83 12.29 -3.66
CA VAL A 66 -5.66 12.20 -2.80
C VAL A 66 -4.45 11.79 -3.64
N ASP A 67 -3.43 12.64 -3.64
CA ASP A 67 -2.16 12.40 -4.30
C ASP A 67 -1.10 12.04 -3.28
N GLY A 68 -0.76 10.75 -3.21
CA GLY A 68 0.06 10.19 -2.15
C GLY A 68 0.38 8.72 -2.39
N PHE A 69 1.01 8.10 -1.39
CA PHE A 69 1.33 6.67 -1.39
C PHE A 69 1.36 6.12 0.04
N ARG A 70 1.11 4.82 0.19
CA ARG A 70 1.25 4.15 1.48
C ARG A 70 2.71 3.83 1.75
N ALA A 71 3.15 4.09 2.98
CA ALA A 71 4.52 3.85 3.39
C ALA A 71 4.60 3.36 4.84
N GLU A 72 5.69 2.66 5.14
CA GLU A 72 6.16 2.48 6.50
C GLU A 72 7.26 3.53 6.76
N GLY A 73 7.17 4.27 7.86
CA GLY A 73 8.19 5.22 8.27
C GLY A 73 8.83 4.86 9.60
N LEU A 74 10.10 5.26 9.78
CA LEU A 74 10.85 5.13 11.03
C LEU A 74 10.77 6.44 11.83
N ILE A 75 10.32 6.36 13.07
CA ILE A 75 10.21 7.49 14.00
C ILE A 75 11.59 7.83 14.58
N ILE A 76 11.96 9.10 14.48
CA ILE A 76 13.14 9.71 15.10
C ILE A 76 12.68 10.85 16.01
N ARG A 77 13.22 10.90 17.23
CA ARG A 77 12.90 11.93 18.23
C ARG A 77 13.90 11.91 19.37
N GLU A 78 13.97 13.00 20.12
CA GLU A 78 14.88 13.11 21.26
C GLU A 78 14.30 12.45 22.51
N GLU A 79 15.07 11.55 23.11
CA GLU A 79 14.65 10.73 24.25
C GLU A 79 15.79 10.66 25.26
N THR A 80 15.48 10.89 26.54
CA THR A 80 16.47 10.79 27.62
C THR A 80 16.14 9.62 28.53
N VAL A 81 17.04 8.64 28.57
CA VAL A 81 16.90 7.46 29.44
C VAL A 81 17.44 7.76 30.83
N TYR A 82 16.65 7.44 31.85
CA TYR A 82 17.04 7.49 33.24
C TYR A 82 17.31 6.07 33.74
N THR A 83 18.51 5.85 34.27
CA THR A 83 18.92 4.57 34.82
C THR A 83 18.76 4.53 36.33
N ALA A 84 18.58 3.33 36.88
CA ALA A 84 18.41 3.12 38.31
C ALA A 84 19.74 3.40 39.06
N PRO A 85 19.78 4.31 40.04
CA PRO A 85 21.00 4.61 40.80
C PRO A 85 21.41 3.48 41.76
N GLU A 86 20.47 2.62 42.13
CA GLU A 86 20.63 1.45 43.00
C GLU A 86 19.71 0.33 42.56
N ALA A 87 19.96 -0.89 43.04
CA ALA A 87 19.08 -2.03 42.77
C ALA A 87 17.89 -2.01 43.74
N GLY A 88 16.70 -2.36 43.26
CA GLY A 88 15.51 -2.37 44.10
C GLY A 88 14.21 -2.66 43.37
N TYR A 89 13.14 -2.76 44.14
CA TYR A 89 11.79 -2.89 43.62
C TYR A 89 11.22 -1.52 43.28
N VAL A 90 10.64 -1.42 42.08
CA VAL A 90 10.10 -0.17 41.55
C VAL A 90 8.66 0.04 42.00
N LYS A 91 8.36 1.26 42.42
CA LYS A 91 7.00 1.80 42.53
C LYS A 91 6.88 3.02 41.60
N LEU A 92 6.13 2.88 40.52
CA LEU A 92 5.80 3.94 39.58
C LEU A 92 4.86 4.95 40.24
N LEU A 93 5.18 6.24 40.15
CA LEU A 93 4.41 7.32 40.77
C LEU A 93 3.61 8.13 39.75
N ALA A 94 3.95 8.01 38.46
CA ALA A 94 3.26 8.64 37.34
C ALA A 94 2.75 7.58 36.36
N ARG A 95 1.83 7.98 35.46
CA ARG A 95 1.27 7.11 34.43
C ARG A 95 2.11 7.15 33.16
N GLU A 96 2.18 6.03 32.45
CA GLU A 96 2.73 5.97 31.08
C GLU A 96 2.03 7.01 30.19
N GLY A 97 2.79 7.69 29.33
CA GLY A 97 2.28 8.73 28.44
C GLY A 97 1.98 10.07 29.12
N LYS A 98 2.07 10.17 30.45
CA LYS A 98 1.84 11.44 31.15
C LYS A 98 2.88 12.48 30.73
N ARG A 99 2.42 13.70 30.43
CA ARG A 99 3.29 14.86 30.32
C ARG A 99 3.79 15.27 31.71
N VAL A 100 5.12 15.26 31.89
CA VAL A 100 5.79 15.57 33.15
C VAL A 100 6.62 16.84 33.03
N ALA A 101 6.65 17.63 34.11
CA ALA A 101 7.48 18.84 34.21
C ALA A 101 8.87 18.50 34.77
N TYR A 102 9.82 19.43 34.73
CA TYR A 102 11.13 19.25 35.39
C TYR A 102 10.95 19.06 36.91
N GLY A 103 11.66 18.08 37.49
CA GLY A 103 11.70 17.86 38.94
C GLY A 103 10.48 17.12 39.50
N GLU A 104 9.68 16.49 38.65
CA GLU A 104 8.52 15.71 39.05
C GLU A 104 8.93 14.31 39.57
N GLU A 105 8.20 13.80 40.55
CA GLU A 105 8.40 12.45 41.10
C GLU A 105 7.91 11.38 40.11
N ILE A 106 8.83 10.56 39.58
CA ILE A 106 8.49 9.58 38.53
C ILE A 106 8.35 8.17 39.08
N ALA A 107 9.27 7.76 39.95
CA ALA A 107 9.32 6.41 40.49
C ALA A 107 9.99 6.42 41.86
N ARG A 108 9.76 5.38 42.65
CA ARG A 108 10.47 5.10 43.89
C ARG A 108 11.15 3.74 43.77
N LEU A 109 12.44 3.69 44.12
CA LEU A 109 13.20 2.46 44.28
C LEU A 109 13.43 2.27 45.77
N ASN A 110 12.87 1.20 46.35
CA ASN A 110 12.88 0.99 47.81
C ASN A 110 12.35 2.23 48.56
N ASN A 111 13.22 2.97 49.26
CA ASN A 111 12.88 4.21 49.99
C ASN A 111 13.34 5.50 49.30
N ARG A 112 13.94 5.41 48.11
CA ARG A 112 14.46 6.57 47.37
C ARG A 112 13.52 6.99 46.25
N THR A 113 13.06 8.23 46.28
CA THR A 113 12.30 8.84 45.18
C THR A 113 13.25 9.27 44.06
N ILE A 114 12.86 8.99 42.81
CA ILE A 114 13.56 9.34 41.58
C ILE A 114 12.76 10.44 40.87
N TYR A 115 13.46 11.51 40.51
CA TYR A 115 12.92 12.68 39.84
C TYR A 115 13.42 12.74 38.40
N ASN A 116 12.65 13.37 37.51
CA ASN A 116 13.14 13.72 36.17
C ASN A 116 13.83 15.10 36.16
N HIS A 117 14.67 15.29 35.14
CA HIS A 117 15.36 16.56 34.86
C HIS A 117 15.06 17.10 33.45
N HIS A 118 14.06 16.53 32.78
CA HIS A 118 13.58 16.97 31.47
C HIS A 118 12.05 16.98 31.47
N ALA A 119 11.46 18.01 30.87
CA ALA A 119 10.03 18.04 30.59
C ALA A 119 9.74 17.26 29.31
N GLY A 120 8.60 16.57 29.26
CA GLY A 120 8.24 15.74 28.11
C GLY A 120 7.19 14.70 28.44
N LEU A 121 7.05 13.69 27.59
CA LEU A 121 6.18 12.54 27.82
C LEU A 121 6.96 11.42 28.50
N LEU A 122 6.39 10.86 29.56
CA LEU A 122 6.97 9.77 30.31
C LEU A 122 6.71 8.42 29.64
N SER A 123 7.73 7.59 29.54
CA SER A 123 7.59 6.18 29.21
C SER A 123 8.46 5.31 30.12
N TYR A 124 7.91 4.22 30.63
CA TYR A 124 8.63 3.18 31.36
C TYR A 124 9.12 2.06 30.45
N ALA A 125 8.95 2.21 29.13
CA ALA A 125 9.51 1.33 28.13
C ALA A 125 10.81 1.90 27.54
N VAL A 126 11.74 1.02 27.21
CA VAL A 126 12.91 1.32 26.37
C VAL A 126 13.05 0.25 25.30
N ASP A 127 13.68 0.56 24.18
CA ASP A 127 13.98 -0.41 23.12
C ASP A 127 15.43 -0.44 22.64
N GLY A 128 16.32 0.31 23.30
CA GLY A 128 17.75 0.33 23.03
C GLY A 128 18.13 1.20 21.83
N LEU A 129 17.18 1.96 21.28
CA LEU A 129 17.39 2.85 20.15
C LEU A 129 17.34 4.33 20.55
N GLU A 130 17.14 4.64 21.83
CA GLU A 130 16.96 6.02 22.34
C GLU A 130 18.17 6.92 22.05
N GLU A 131 19.40 6.39 22.15
CA GLU A 131 20.63 7.14 21.87
C GLU A 131 21.02 7.12 20.39
N VAL A 132 20.39 6.24 19.59
CA VAL A 132 20.74 5.98 18.19
C VAL A 132 19.81 6.70 17.23
N LEU A 133 18.51 6.77 17.54
CA LEU A 133 17.46 7.40 16.73
C LEU A 133 17.16 8.82 17.22
N THR A 134 18.21 9.63 17.29
CA THR A 134 18.19 11.04 17.69
C THR A 134 18.18 11.97 16.47
N PHE A 135 17.94 13.26 16.67
CA PHE A 135 17.94 14.24 15.58
C PHE A 135 19.30 14.30 14.88
N SER A 136 20.40 14.14 15.62
CA SER A 136 21.75 14.17 15.07
C SER A 136 22.06 12.99 14.15
N SER A 137 21.35 11.85 14.29
CA SER A 137 21.57 10.68 13.45
C SER A 137 20.91 10.79 12.07
N ILE A 138 19.96 11.72 11.90
CA ILE A 138 19.29 11.99 10.60
C ILE A 138 20.31 12.26 9.51
N ASN A 139 21.29 13.11 9.75
CA ASN A 139 22.26 13.52 8.73
C ASN A 139 23.00 12.32 8.12
N ASN A 140 23.32 11.33 8.95
CA ASN A 140 24.06 10.13 8.58
C ASN A 140 23.14 8.92 8.30
N MET A 141 21.84 9.13 8.19
CA MET A 141 20.87 8.07 7.91
C MET A 141 21.00 7.62 6.45
N THR A 142 21.01 6.31 6.23
CA THR A 142 21.03 5.68 4.91
C THR A 142 19.93 4.62 4.79
N VAL A 143 19.62 4.16 3.58
CA VAL A 143 18.61 3.11 3.37
C VAL A 143 18.98 1.82 4.11
N ASP A 144 20.26 1.46 4.13
CA ASP A 144 20.75 0.28 4.86
C ASP A 144 20.60 0.44 6.38
N LYS A 145 20.98 1.61 6.92
CA LYS A 145 20.80 1.89 8.36
C LYS A 145 19.33 1.83 8.74
N TYR A 146 18.48 2.49 7.95
CA TYR A 146 17.03 2.47 8.11
C TYR A 146 16.50 1.04 8.26
N ARG A 147 16.97 0.07 7.44
CA ARG A 147 16.53 -1.33 7.50
C ARG A 147 17.16 -2.13 8.65
N SER A 148 18.35 -1.73 9.10
CA SER A 148 19.16 -2.53 10.05
C SER A 148 18.69 -2.45 11.51
N TYR A 149 17.95 -1.39 11.89
CA TYR A 149 17.57 -1.17 13.28
C TYR A 149 16.68 -2.29 13.83
N LYS A 150 17.13 -2.88 14.94
CA LYS A 150 16.39 -3.90 15.70
C LYS A 150 16.07 -3.37 17.08
N ARG A 151 14.85 -3.66 17.52
CA ARG A 151 14.34 -3.24 18.83
C ARG A 151 14.64 -4.33 19.86
N ASN A 152 15.05 -3.91 21.05
CA ASN A 152 15.09 -4.76 22.24
C ASN A 152 14.11 -4.21 23.27
N PHE A 153 12.81 -4.33 22.95
CA PHE A 153 11.74 -3.72 23.74
C PHE A 153 11.67 -4.31 25.15
N LYS A 154 11.66 -3.42 26.14
CA LYS A 154 11.52 -3.74 27.55
C LYS A 154 10.64 -2.70 28.23
N GLN A 155 9.53 -3.14 28.80
CA GLN A 155 8.63 -2.34 29.62
C GLN A 155 8.90 -2.64 31.10
N ASN A 156 9.01 -1.61 31.93
CA ASN A 156 9.03 -1.74 33.38
C ASN A 156 7.62 -1.51 33.95
N PHE A 157 7.29 -2.26 35.00
CA PHE A 157 6.02 -2.22 35.72
C PHE A 157 6.23 -1.99 37.23
N ASN A 158 5.11 -1.77 37.94
CA ASN A 158 5.12 -1.76 39.39
C ASN A 158 5.61 -3.11 39.95
N ASN A 159 6.44 -3.05 40.98
CA ASN A 159 7.08 -4.16 41.68
C ASN A 159 8.13 -4.93 40.85
N ASP A 160 8.55 -4.43 39.70
CA ASP A 160 9.70 -4.98 39.00
C ASP A 160 10.99 -4.78 39.79
N TYR A 161 11.86 -5.78 39.78
CA TYR A 161 13.21 -5.65 40.32
C TYR A 161 14.15 -5.10 39.24
N ILE A 162 14.67 -3.90 39.47
CA ILE A 162 15.60 -3.22 38.55
C ILE A 162 17.00 -3.22 39.16
N ARG A 163 18.02 -3.55 38.35
CA ARG A 163 19.42 -3.51 38.77
C ARG A 163 19.99 -2.10 38.64
N LYS A 164 20.98 -1.76 39.46
CA LYS A 164 21.75 -0.51 39.30
C LYS A 164 22.29 -0.39 37.87
N GLY A 165 22.12 0.79 37.27
CA GLY A 165 22.53 1.11 35.90
C GLY A 165 21.56 0.64 34.81
N GLN A 166 20.54 -0.16 35.14
CA GLN A 166 19.51 -0.54 34.18
C GLN A 166 18.53 0.63 33.94
N ALA A 167 18.04 0.77 32.71
CA ALA A 167 16.99 1.74 32.38
C ALA A 167 15.75 1.55 33.26
N LEU A 168 15.27 2.65 33.83
CA LEU A 168 14.10 2.74 34.70
C LEU A 168 12.92 3.37 33.96
N PHE A 169 13.15 4.51 33.32
CA PHE A 169 12.19 5.21 32.48
C PHE A 169 12.93 6.06 31.45
N ARG A 170 12.20 6.62 30.50
CA ARG A 170 12.70 7.65 29.59
C ARG A 170 11.71 8.81 29.51
N ILE A 171 12.25 9.99 29.24
CA ILE A 171 11.48 11.18 28.91
C ILE A 171 11.62 11.47 27.42
N ILE A 172 10.50 11.57 26.73
CA ILE A 172 10.44 11.87 25.30
C ILE A 172 10.19 13.36 25.13
N ASN A 173 11.04 14.04 24.38
CA ASN A 173 10.80 15.41 23.98
C ASN A 173 9.68 15.43 22.93
N ASN A 174 8.51 15.97 23.30
CA ASN A 174 7.33 15.99 22.45
C ASN A 174 7.21 17.25 21.57
N ASN A 175 8.27 18.06 21.47
CA ASN A 175 8.28 19.26 20.62
C ASN A 175 8.67 18.96 19.17
N ASN A 176 9.44 17.91 18.93
CA ASN A 176 9.92 17.53 17.61
C ASN A 176 9.83 16.02 17.43
N MET A 177 9.13 15.59 16.39
CA MET A 177 9.09 14.19 15.96
C MET A 177 9.30 14.16 14.45
N TYR A 178 10.15 13.25 14.00
CA TYR A 178 10.50 13.08 12.60
C TYR A 178 10.17 11.68 12.13
N LEU A 179 9.87 11.56 10.84
CA LEU A 179 9.71 10.30 10.13
C LEU A 179 10.73 10.22 9.02
N ILE A 180 11.43 9.08 8.95
CA ILE A 180 12.24 8.69 7.80
C ILE A 180 11.40 7.77 6.95
N ILE A 181 11.16 8.14 5.69
CA ILE A 181 10.27 7.44 4.78
C ILE A 181 11.07 6.97 3.55
N PRO A 182 11.27 5.67 3.35
CA PRO A 182 11.93 5.14 2.17
C PRO A 182 11.01 5.25 0.95
N CYS A 183 11.55 5.77 -0.14
CA CYS A 183 10.80 6.01 -1.38
C CYS A 183 11.67 5.64 -2.59
N ASP A 184 11.05 5.32 -3.72
CA ASP A 184 11.78 5.23 -4.98
C ASP A 184 12.19 6.63 -5.47
N LYS A 185 13.19 6.67 -6.34
CA LYS A 185 13.75 7.92 -6.86
C LYS A 185 12.72 8.80 -7.59
N GLU A 186 11.80 8.17 -8.33
CA GLU A 186 10.79 8.87 -9.10
C GLU A 186 9.78 9.57 -8.19
N GLU A 187 9.40 8.93 -7.09
CA GLU A 187 8.54 9.49 -6.07
C GLU A 187 9.24 10.62 -5.31
N ILE A 188 10.49 10.43 -4.89
CA ILE A 188 11.26 11.45 -4.16
C ILE A 188 11.40 12.76 -4.95
N ARG A 189 11.62 12.67 -6.26
CA ARG A 189 11.77 13.83 -7.15
C ARG A 189 10.55 14.73 -7.20
N ARG A 190 9.39 14.23 -6.75
CA ARG A 190 8.15 15.01 -6.71
C ARG A 190 8.16 16.03 -5.56
N TYR A 191 9.06 15.91 -4.60
CA TYR A 191 9.06 16.69 -3.37
C TYR A 191 10.18 17.74 -3.33
N ARG A 192 9.96 18.79 -2.53
CA ARG A 192 10.92 19.87 -2.29
C ARG A 192 11.14 20.10 -0.80
N LEU A 193 12.30 20.65 -0.45
CA LEU A 193 12.56 21.08 0.93
C LEU A 193 11.52 22.12 1.37
N MET A 194 11.14 22.04 2.64
CA MET A 194 10.11 22.84 3.31
C MET A 194 8.69 22.69 2.74
N GLU A 195 8.47 21.79 1.79
CA GLU A 195 7.13 21.49 1.29
C GLU A 195 6.26 20.92 2.42
N THR A 196 5.02 21.41 2.51
CA THR A 196 4.00 20.88 3.41
C THR A 196 3.39 19.63 2.80
N VAL A 197 3.28 18.58 3.61
CA VAL A 197 2.69 17.28 3.29
C VAL A 197 1.80 16.85 4.44
N PHE A 198 1.01 15.81 4.22
CA PHE A 198 0.10 15.29 5.23
C PHE A 198 0.33 13.81 5.47
N ILE A 199 0.11 13.40 6.72
CA ILE A 199 0.16 12.01 7.14
C ILE A 199 -1.21 11.63 7.64
N GLU A 200 -1.83 10.68 6.95
CA GLU A 200 -3.08 10.06 7.35
C GLU A 200 -2.79 8.72 8.02
N ILE A 201 -3.26 8.57 9.25
CA ILE A 201 -3.06 7.37 10.08
C ILE A 201 -4.37 6.57 10.06
N ASP A 202 -4.28 5.29 9.73
CA ASP A 202 -5.44 4.39 9.71
C ASP A 202 -5.95 4.14 11.14
N GLU A 203 -7.24 4.45 11.39
CA GLU A 203 -8.00 4.21 12.64
C GLU A 203 -7.47 4.91 13.92
N PRO A 204 -8.35 5.21 14.92
CA PRO A 204 -9.81 5.17 14.86
C PRO A 204 -10.43 6.41 14.19
N ASP A 205 -9.70 7.51 14.05
CA ASP A 205 -10.26 8.80 13.62
C ASP A 205 -9.76 9.30 12.25
N ASN A 206 -9.01 8.48 11.50
CA ASN A 206 -8.35 8.85 10.23
C ASN A 206 -7.69 10.24 10.33
N LYS A 207 -6.84 10.38 11.34
CA LYS A 207 -6.27 11.67 11.71
C LYS A 207 -5.30 12.14 10.63
N LEU A 208 -5.58 13.31 10.07
CA LEU A 208 -4.69 13.99 9.14
C LEU A 208 -3.73 14.90 9.91
N VAL A 209 -2.44 14.65 9.80
CA VAL A 209 -1.38 15.40 10.48
C VAL A 209 -0.56 16.15 9.46
N GLU A 210 -0.50 17.48 9.58
CA GLU A 210 0.39 18.30 8.78
C GLU A 210 1.86 18.06 9.18
N ALA A 211 2.71 18.01 8.17
CA ALA A 211 4.13 17.80 8.33
C ALA A 211 4.92 18.56 7.26
N ASN A 212 6.22 18.72 7.47
CA ASN A 212 7.10 19.42 6.54
C ASN A 212 8.31 18.57 6.17
N ILE A 213 8.69 18.62 4.89
CA ILE A 213 9.90 17.96 4.41
C ILE A 213 11.10 18.79 4.83
N ILE A 214 11.99 18.22 5.65
CA ILE A 214 13.17 18.92 6.18
C ILE A 214 14.47 18.48 5.53
N ASP A 215 14.51 17.28 4.96
CA ASP A 215 15.66 16.76 4.23
C ASP A 215 15.21 15.71 3.21
N ILE A 216 15.97 15.59 2.13
CA ILE A 216 15.74 14.64 1.04
C ILE A 216 17.09 14.00 0.70
N LYS A 217 17.21 12.69 0.93
CA LYS A 217 18.42 11.92 0.64
C LYS A 217 18.17 10.99 -0.52
N ILE A 218 18.98 11.06 -1.57
CA ILE A 218 18.85 10.19 -2.75
C ILE A 218 20.06 9.25 -2.77
N GLU A 219 19.78 7.94 -2.86
CA GLU A 219 20.74 6.84 -2.93
C GLU A 219 20.42 5.97 -4.15
N ASP A 220 21.09 6.22 -5.28
CA ASP A 220 20.90 5.54 -6.57
C ASP A 220 19.43 5.54 -7.07
N GLU A 221 18.72 4.42 -6.90
CA GLU A 221 17.34 4.19 -7.33
C GLU A 221 16.31 4.32 -6.20
N GLN A 222 16.78 4.56 -4.98
CA GLN A 222 15.95 4.77 -3.80
C GLN A 222 16.37 6.04 -3.06
N GLY A 223 15.69 6.35 -1.98
CA GLY A 223 16.14 7.38 -1.06
C GLY A 223 15.23 7.49 0.14
N LEU A 224 15.43 8.56 0.91
CA LEU A 224 14.73 8.81 2.15
C LEU A 224 14.19 10.24 2.15
N LEU A 225 12.89 10.37 2.41
CA LEU A 225 12.31 11.63 2.85
C LEU A 225 12.45 11.73 4.36
N VAL A 226 12.90 12.89 4.83
CA VAL A 226 12.91 13.23 6.26
C VAL A 226 11.82 14.25 6.50
N VAL A 227 10.81 13.85 7.25
CA VAL A 227 9.57 14.59 7.45
C VAL A 227 9.45 14.96 8.92
N ARG A 228 9.31 16.25 9.24
CA ARG A 228 9.01 16.73 10.58
C ARG A 228 7.51 16.84 10.77
N LEU A 229 7.00 16.24 11.83
CA LEU A 229 5.59 16.34 12.20
C LEU A 229 5.31 17.60 13.01
N ASN A 230 4.21 18.28 12.70
CA ASN A 230 3.77 19.48 13.43
C ASN A 230 2.99 19.12 14.71
N LEU A 231 2.64 17.84 14.87
CA LEU A 231 1.95 17.32 16.04
C LEU A 231 2.61 16.03 16.52
N PHE A 232 2.82 15.92 17.83
CA PHE A 232 3.23 14.66 18.44
C PHE A 232 2.03 13.72 18.57
N LEU A 233 2.22 12.45 18.22
CA LEU A 233 1.20 11.42 18.25
C LEU A 233 1.46 10.49 19.44
N GLU A 234 0.64 10.62 20.49
CA GLU A 234 0.79 9.84 21.72
C GLU A 234 0.65 8.33 21.49
N GLU A 235 -0.13 7.92 20.50
CA GLU A 235 -0.28 6.52 20.08
C GLU A 235 1.05 5.89 19.62
N TRP A 236 2.00 6.73 19.20
CA TRP A 236 3.33 6.32 18.77
C TRP A 236 4.37 6.41 19.90
N LEU A 237 3.94 6.55 21.16
CA LEU A 237 4.82 6.68 22.33
C LEU A 237 5.88 5.58 22.38
N ASN A 238 5.51 4.32 22.13
CA ASN A 238 6.40 3.15 22.25
C ASN A 238 6.61 2.43 20.91
N THR A 239 6.38 3.11 19.80
CA THR A 239 6.50 2.55 18.45
C THR A 239 7.67 3.22 17.72
N ARG A 240 8.35 2.45 16.86
CA ARG A 240 9.44 2.96 16.01
C ARG A 240 9.09 2.93 14.53
N ARG A 241 8.28 1.97 14.09
CA ARG A 241 7.84 1.81 12.70
C ARG A 241 6.33 1.94 12.66
N VAL A 242 5.85 2.79 11.77
CA VAL A 242 4.43 3.09 11.63
C VAL A 242 4.05 3.09 10.17
N ASN A 243 2.90 2.47 9.87
CA ASN A 243 2.30 2.52 8.55
C ASN A 243 1.34 3.70 8.49
N PHE A 244 1.32 4.39 7.36
CA PHE A 244 0.45 5.53 7.12
C PHE A 244 0.29 5.77 5.63
N HIS A 245 -0.70 6.59 5.28
CA HIS A 245 -0.83 7.15 3.96
C HIS A 245 -0.14 8.52 3.92
N PHE A 246 0.94 8.61 3.15
CA PHE A 246 1.70 9.83 2.95
C PHE A 246 1.11 10.61 1.79
N ILE A 247 0.57 11.78 2.07
CA ILE A 247 -0.21 12.58 1.14
C ILE A 247 0.60 13.82 0.79
N LYS A 248 0.95 13.94 -0.49
CA LYS A 248 1.57 15.15 -1.04
C LYS A 248 0.55 16.28 -1.07
N ASN A 249 -0.61 16.03 -1.68
CA ASN A 249 -1.67 17.02 -1.85
C ASN A 249 -3.04 16.35 -1.91
N ILE A 250 -4.06 17.17 -1.62
CA ILE A 250 -5.46 16.81 -1.74
C ILE A 250 -6.10 17.79 -2.72
N TYR A 251 -6.55 17.31 -3.86
CA TYR A 251 -7.21 18.13 -4.88
C TYR A 251 -8.71 17.91 -4.85
N ARG A 252 -9.48 18.97 -5.06
CA ARG A 252 -10.95 18.91 -5.11
C ARG A 252 -11.44 19.54 -6.40
N GLY A 253 -12.41 18.89 -7.04
CA GLY A 253 -13.01 19.36 -8.28
C GLY A 253 -13.68 18.23 -9.03
N ILE A 254 -14.05 18.50 -10.28
CA ILE A 254 -14.59 17.46 -11.18
C ILE A 254 -13.45 16.54 -11.56
N ALA A 255 -13.52 15.29 -11.11
CA ALA A 255 -12.49 14.29 -11.37
C ALA A 255 -12.91 13.39 -12.53
N ILE A 256 -11.94 13.09 -13.39
CA ILE A 256 -12.08 12.12 -14.47
C ILE A 256 -10.89 11.15 -14.47
N PRO A 257 -11.06 9.92 -14.99
CA PRO A 257 -9.94 9.01 -15.18
C PRO A 257 -8.90 9.59 -16.14
N ARG A 258 -7.62 9.57 -15.76
CA ARG A 258 -6.52 10.05 -16.61
C ARG A 258 -6.49 9.36 -17.98
N LYS A 259 -6.86 8.08 -18.03
CA LYS A 259 -6.98 7.29 -19.28
C LYS A 259 -8.04 7.79 -20.26
N ALA A 260 -9.01 8.59 -19.81
CA ALA A 260 -10.04 9.20 -20.67
C ALA A 260 -9.48 10.34 -21.52
N ILE A 261 -8.32 10.88 -21.15
CA ILE A 261 -7.73 12.06 -21.77
C ILE A 261 -6.86 11.64 -22.95
N PHE A 262 -7.03 12.34 -24.06
CA PHE A 262 -6.22 12.15 -25.26
C PHE A 262 -6.02 13.48 -25.98
N THR A 263 -4.95 13.53 -26.78
CA THR A 263 -4.59 14.72 -27.55
C THR A 263 -5.09 14.61 -28.99
N THR A 264 -5.67 15.68 -29.49
CA THR A 264 -6.06 15.86 -30.90
C THR A 264 -5.36 17.08 -31.49
N THR A 265 -5.55 17.34 -32.79
CA THR A 265 -5.08 18.60 -33.42
C THR A 265 -5.69 19.85 -32.80
N ALA A 266 -6.87 19.73 -32.17
CA ALA A 266 -7.53 20.83 -31.47
C ALA A 266 -6.96 21.07 -30.07
N GLY A 267 -6.27 20.08 -29.48
CA GLY A 267 -5.75 20.14 -28.11
C GLY A 267 -6.02 18.87 -27.30
N GLU A 268 -5.75 18.93 -26.00
CA GLU A 268 -6.07 17.88 -25.04
C GLU A 268 -7.55 17.92 -24.63
N GLY A 269 -8.20 16.76 -24.56
CA GLY A 269 -9.63 16.68 -24.28
C GLY A 269 -10.11 15.27 -23.96
N VAL A 270 -11.44 15.15 -23.83
CA VAL A 270 -12.15 13.89 -23.57
C VAL A 270 -13.33 13.73 -24.53
N LEU A 271 -13.87 12.51 -24.62
CA LEU A 271 -15.15 12.25 -25.29
C LEU A 271 -16.26 12.19 -24.26
N VAL A 272 -17.27 13.05 -24.44
CA VAL A 272 -18.52 13.04 -23.69
C VAL A 272 -19.58 12.32 -24.51
N TYR A 273 -20.18 11.28 -23.94
CA TYR A 273 -21.29 10.55 -24.53
C TYR A 273 -22.63 11.22 -24.16
N ASP A 274 -23.45 11.51 -25.17
CA ASP A 274 -24.84 11.97 -25.00
C ASP A 274 -25.78 10.76 -25.17
N PRO A 275 -26.37 10.21 -24.09
CA PRO A 275 -27.27 9.06 -24.18
C PRO A 275 -28.59 9.37 -24.90
N LEU A 276 -29.03 10.63 -24.92
CA LEU A 276 -30.28 11.04 -25.56
C LEU A 276 -30.13 11.06 -27.09
N ARG A 277 -28.98 11.50 -27.58
CA ARG A 277 -28.66 11.57 -29.02
C ARG A 277 -27.86 10.39 -29.52
N ASN A 278 -27.33 9.56 -28.63
CA ASN A 278 -26.40 8.47 -28.92
C ASN A 278 -25.17 8.94 -29.72
N THR A 279 -24.59 10.06 -29.32
CA THR A 279 -23.44 10.71 -29.98
C THR A 279 -22.27 10.90 -29.02
N TYR A 280 -21.05 10.96 -29.56
CA TYR A 280 -19.84 11.30 -28.81
C TYR A 280 -19.37 12.69 -29.24
N ASN A 281 -19.11 13.57 -28.29
CA ASN A 281 -18.63 14.92 -28.53
C ASN A 281 -17.25 15.09 -27.91
N PHE A 282 -16.30 15.62 -28.68
CA PHE A 282 -15.01 16.00 -28.13
C PHE A 282 -15.14 17.31 -27.37
N VAL A 283 -14.69 17.30 -26.13
CA VAL A 283 -14.67 18.46 -25.23
C VAL A 283 -13.22 18.70 -24.83
N GLN A 284 -12.74 19.91 -25.07
CA GLN A 284 -11.41 20.32 -24.62
C GLN A 284 -11.41 20.49 -23.11
N ILE A 285 -10.34 20.04 -22.48
CA ILE A 285 -10.18 20.10 -21.04
C ILE A 285 -8.86 20.75 -20.67
N ARG A 286 -8.79 21.27 -19.45
CA ARG A 286 -7.53 21.65 -18.82
C ARG A 286 -7.33 20.78 -17.59
N VAL A 287 -6.27 19.98 -17.59
CA VAL A 287 -5.84 19.25 -16.39
C VAL A 287 -5.28 20.24 -15.38
N LEU A 288 -5.90 20.33 -14.21
CA LEU A 288 -5.41 21.17 -13.13
C LEU A 288 -4.35 20.44 -12.31
N ASN A 289 -4.73 19.29 -11.74
CA ASN A 289 -3.90 18.46 -10.87
C ASN A 289 -4.51 17.05 -10.75
N GLY A 290 -3.88 16.15 -10.01
CA GLY A 290 -4.43 14.82 -9.73
C GLY A 290 -3.34 13.84 -9.33
N ASN A 291 -3.69 12.57 -9.34
CA ASN A 291 -2.75 11.47 -9.12
C ASN A 291 -2.56 10.67 -10.43
N ARG A 292 -2.05 9.44 -10.32
CA ARG A 292 -1.77 8.58 -11.50
C ARG A 292 -3.05 8.10 -12.18
N ASP A 293 -4.16 7.98 -11.44
CA ASP A 293 -5.40 7.36 -11.92
C ASP A 293 -6.48 8.39 -12.25
N LEU A 294 -6.65 9.40 -11.40
CA LEU A 294 -7.67 10.44 -11.50
C LEU A 294 -7.03 11.82 -11.60
N VAL A 295 -7.70 12.70 -12.35
CA VAL A 295 -7.31 14.11 -12.46
C VAL A 295 -8.50 15.03 -12.31
N ILE A 296 -8.26 16.16 -11.66
CA ILE A 296 -9.19 17.28 -11.58
C ILE A 296 -9.03 18.12 -12.85
N VAL A 297 -10.14 18.41 -13.51
CA VAL A 297 -10.16 19.10 -14.80
C VAL A 297 -11.14 20.27 -14.82
N GLU A 298 -10.86 21.25 -15.68
CA GLU A 298 -11.83 22.25 -16.15
C GLU A 298 -12.33 21.88 -17.55
N GLY A 299 -13.57 22.25 -17.87
CA GLY A 299 -14.18 22.10 -19.21
C GLY A 299 -15.20 20.97 -19.33
N VAL A 300 -15.41 20.18 -18.27
CA VAL A 300 -16.42 19.13 -18.16
C VAL A 300 -17.42 19.51 -17.08
N ASP A 301 -18.69 19.17 -17.26
CA ASP A 301 -19.74 19.42 -16.27
C ASP A 301 -19.99 18.22 -15.35
N LEU A 302 -20.49 18.48 -14.15
CA LEU A 302 -20.89 17.44 -13.21
C LEU A 302 -21.99 16.57 -13.83
N GLY A 303 -21.79 15.26 -13.86
CA GLY A 303 -22.74 14.31 -14.45
C GLY A 303 -22.45 13.92 -15.89
N ASP A 304 -21.43 14.51 -16.54
CA ASP A 304 -21.05 14.16 -17.91
C ASP A 304 -20.59 12.70 -18.03
N ASN A 305 -21.04 12.01 -19.08
CA ASN A 305 -20.67 10.63 -19.35
C ASN A 305 -19.34 10.58 -20.12
N ILE A 306 -18.24 10.38 -19.41
CA ILE A 306 -16.88 10.41 -19.95
C ILE A 306 -16.46 9.03 -20.44
N VAL A 307 -16.05 8.94 -21.72
CA VAL A 307 -15.46 7.72 -22.27
C VAL A 307 -14.03 7.55 -21.76
N THR A 308 -13.73 6.40 -21.16
CA THR A 308 -12.42 6.12 -20.55
C THR A 308 -11.47 5.33 -21.43
N ASN A 309 -11.94 4.80 -22.55
CA ASN A 309 -11.15 4.11 -23.59
C ASN A 309 -11.37 4.74 -24.98
N PRO A 310 -11.08 6.03 -25.16
CA PRO A 310 -11.35 6.74 -26.42
C PRO A 310 -10.62 6.13 -27.63
N ALA A 311 -9.53 5.37 -27.42
CA ALA A 311 -8.79 4.69 -28.48
C ALA A 311 -9.58 3.57 -29.18
N ASP A 312 -10.58 2.99 -28.50
CA ASP A 312 -11.44 1.95 -29.07
C ASP A 312 -12.58 2.54 -29.92
N LEU A 313 -12.77 3.87 -29.85
CA LEU A 313 -13.68 4.61 -30.72
C LEU A 313 -12.94 5.08 -31.97
N ASP A 314 -13.55 4.86 -33.14
CA ASP A 314 -13.08 5.40 -34.43
C ASP A 314 -13.44 6.89 -34.59
N TYR A 315 -13.30 7.67 -33.51
CA TYR A 315 -13.68 9.07 -33.46
C TYR A 315 -12.71 9.92 -34.30
N GLY A 316 -13.24 10.66 -35.29
CA GLY A 316 -12.45 11.53 -36.17
C GLY A 316 -11.62 10.83 -37.25
N ARG A 317 -11.61 9.48 -37.30
CA ARG A 317 -10.97 8.70 -38.38
C ARG A 317 -11.87 8.46 -39.59
N LYS A 318 -13.18 8.59 -39.40
CA LYS A 318 -14.12 8.80 -40.50
C LYS A 318 -14.11 10.27 -40.86
N GLY A 319 -13.12 10.64 -41.69
CA GLY A 319 -13.12 11.92 -42.38
C GLY A 319 -14.35 12.04 -43.27
N VAL A 320 -14.91 13.26 -43.26
CA VAL A 320 -15.50 14.04 -44.36
C VAL A 320 -15.72 13.30 -45.68
#